data_AF-A0A958RJ29-F1
#
_entry.id   AF-A0A958RJ29-F1
#
_cell.length_a   1.000
_cell.length_b   1.000
_cell.length_c   1.000
_cell.angle_alpha   90.00
_cell.angle_beta   90.00
_cell.angle_gamma   90.00
#
_symmetry.space_group_name_H-M   'P 1'
#
loop_
_entity.id
_entity.type
_entity.pdbx_description
1 polymer ?
#
loop_
_entity_poly.entity_id
_entity_poly.type
_entity_poly.pdbx_seq_one_letter_code
_entity_poly.pdbx_strand_id
1 'polypeptide(L)'
;SMNSDARAYCEAKTLESAMHSELWSFHDTTDKYKVFPTEFLKGQVDDEERHTEMLRRVLELEGFPAERSEDLSMQKVIYQRVLGLDLNNTRQDENLFHAVHTMVERRANWIYKMYLLNGTNERFKKVIKLIVKDERRHISGHRDQLVQNDPKITALFELDDWFFREYYPAHYGTDSLQVNPVFWEDYFSPKGLITDPATVRPMNDIIPGPLRKPEALV
;
A
#
# COMPACT_ATOMS: atom_id res chain seq x y z
N SER A 1 28.78 2.46 11.79
CA SER A 1 28.47 2.63 10.36
C SER A 1 27.50 1.53 9.97
N MET A 2 26.41 1.86 9.29
CA MET A 2 25.52 0.84 8.73
C MET A 2 26.23 0.12 7.60
N ASN A 3 26.00 -1.19 7.46
CA ASN A 3 26.50 -1.95 6.33
C ASN A 3 25.86 -1.38 5.04
N SER A 4 26.68 -0.96 4.07
CA SER A 4 26.23 -0.41 2.78
C SER A 4 25.24 -1.33 2.07
N ASP A 5 25.37 -2.63 2.30
CA ASP A 5 24.61 -3.67 1.62
C ASP A 5 23.16 -3.72 2.12
N ALA A 6 22.94 -3.48 3.41
CA ALA A 6 21.60 -3.48 4.01
C ALA A 6 20.76 -2.30 3.49
N ARG A 7 21.38 -1.12 3.31
CA ARG A 7 20.71 0.05 2.76
C ARG A 7 20.37 -0.14 1.29
N ALA A 8 21.31 -0.63 0.49
CA ALA A 8 21.08 -0.92 -0.92
C ALA A 8 19.93 -1.94 -1.10
N TYR A 9 19.88 -2.97 -0.26
CA TYR A 9 18.78 -3.92 -0.22
C TYR A 9 17.44 -3.24 0.10
N CYS A 10 17.37 -2.45 1.18
CA CYS A 10 16.13 -1.75 1.55
C CYS A 10 15.65 -0.76 0.46
N GLU A 11 16.57 -0.09 -0.23
CA GLU A 11 16.23 0.80 -1.34
C GLU A 11 15.66 0.04 -2.54
N ALA A 12 16.28 -1.08 -2.92
CA ALA A 12 15.77 -1.95 -3.96
C ALA A 12 14.36 -2.46 -3.62
N LYS A 13 14.17 -2.91 -2.38
CA LYS A 13 12.89 -3.42 -1.88
C LYS A 13 11.81 -2.35 -1.81
N THR A 14 12.18 -1.11 -1.45
CA THR A 14 11.25 0.03 -1.50
C THR A 14 10.78 0.29 -2.93
N LEU A 15 11.69 0.25 -3.90
CA LEU A 15 11.37 0.50 -5.30
C LEU A 15 10.53 -0.63 -5.92
N GLU A 16 10.88 -1.89 -5.64
CA GLU A 16 10.07 -3.05 -6.04
C GLU A 16 8.65 -2.92 -5.47
N SER A 17 8.54 -2.73 -4.15
CA SER A 17 7.24 -2.57 -3.49
C SER A 17 6.42 -1.42 -4.07
N ALA A 18 7.03 -0.28 -4.36
CA ALA A 18 6.33 0.85 -4.96
C ALA A 18 5.72 0.45 -6.32
N MET A 19 6.49 -0.19 -7.20
CA MET A 19 6.02 -0.60 -8.52
C MET A 19 4.85 -1.59 -8.42
N HIS A 20 4.95 -2.57 -7.53
CA HIS A 20 3.89 -3.55 -7.30
C HIS A 20 2.61 -2.91 -6.75
N SER A 21 2.76 -1.89 -5.91
CA SER A 21 1.64 -1.14 -5.34
C SER A 21 0.88 -0.33 -6.40
N GLU A 22 1.58 0.39 -7.27
CA GLU A 22 0.92 1.12 -8.38
C GLU A 22 0.28 0.16 -9.37
N LEU A 23 0.91 -1.00 -9.64
CA LEU A 23 0.33 -2.02 -10.51
C LEU A 23 -1.00 -2.55 -9.96
N TRP A 24 -1.04 -2.81 -8.65
CA TRP A 24 -2.28 -3.23 -8.00
C TRP A 24 -3.33 -2.11 -8.02
N SER A 25 -2.94 -0.87 -7.72
CA SER A 25 -3.84 0.30 -7.78
C SER A 25 -4.44 0.48 -9.18
N PHE A 26 -3.60 0.36 -10.22
CA PHE A 26 -4.01 0.40 -11.63
C PHE A 26 -5.06 -0.65 -11.95
N HIS A 27 -4.83 -1.92 -11.61
CA HIS A 27 -5.78 -2.99 -11.91
C HIS A 27 -7.07 -2.87 -11.09
N ASP A 28 -6.97 -2.55 -9.79
CA ASP A 28 -8.13 -2.39 -8.92
C ASP A 28 -9.03 -1.22 -9.35
N THR A 29 -8.42 -0.07 -9.68
CA THR A 29 -9.12 1.11 -10.20
C THR A 29 -9.70 0.86 -11.60
N THR A 30 -8.98 0.13 -12.46
CA THR A 30 -9.50 -0.28 -13.78
C THR A 30 -10.74 -1.14 -13.65
N ASP A 31 -10.72 -2.11 -12.72
CA ASP A 31 -11.89 -2.96 -12.46
C ASP A 31 -13.05 -2.15 -11.88
N LYS A 32 -12.78 -1.20 -10.98
CA LYS A 32 -13.83 -0.31 -10.45
C LYS A 32 -14.42 0.58 -11.53
N TYR A 33 -13.58 1.16 -12.40
CA TYR A 33 -13.99 2.03 -13.49
C TYR A 33 -14.93 1.32 -14.47
N LYS A 34 -14.75 0.02 -14.72
CA LYS A 34 -15.68 -0.78 -15.55
C LYS A 34 -17.10 -0.83 -14.97
N VAL A 35 -17.24 -0.70 -13.65
CA VAL A 35 -18.54 -0.74 -12.95
C VAL A 35 -19.08 0.67 -12.71
N PHE A 36 -18.22 1.63 -12.37
CA PHE A 36 -18.55 3.01 -12.04
C PHE A 36 -17.69 3.97 -12.87
N PRO A 37 -18.03 4.22 -14.15
CA PRO A 37 -17.19 5.01 -15.03
C PRO A 37 -17.31 6.50 -14.72
N THR A 38 -16.35 7.05 -13.97
CA THR A 38 -16.25 8.48 -13.68
C THR A 38 -14.98 9.07 -14.30
N GLU A 39 -14.99 10.37 -14.63
CA GLU A 39 -13.79 11.06 -15.14
C GLU A 39 -12.65 11.06 -14.11
N PHE A 40 -12.97 11.08 -12.82
CA PHE A 40 -11.98 10.95 -11.76
C PHE A 40 -11.27 9.60 -11.83
N LEU A 41 -12.02 8.49 -11.86
CA LEU A 41 -11.44 7.15 -11.90
C LEU A 41 -10.70 6.89 -13.22
N LYS A 42 -11.18 7.43 -14.34
CA LYS A 42 -10.45 7.37 -15.61
C LYS A 42 -9.09 8.06 -15.51
N GLY A 43 -9.06 9.27 -14.96
CA GLY A 43 -7.79 10.00 -14.76
C GLY A 43 -6.84 9.26 -13.82
N GLN A 44 -7.37 8.61 -12.79
CA GLN A 44 -6.58 7.78 -11.90
C GLN A 44 -6.02 6.54 -12.62
N VAL A 45 -6.82 5.81 -13.40
CA VAL A 45 -6.33 4.67 -14.21
C VAL A 45 -5.12 5.07 -15.07
N ASP A 46 -5.21 6.21 -15.77
CA ASP A 46 -4.12 6.72 -16.60
C ASP A 46 -2.88 7.10 -15.77
N ASP A 47 -3.08 7.68 -14.58
CA ASP A 47 -2.00 8.06 -13.67
C ASP A 47 -1.30 6.82 -13.07
N GLU A 48 -2.05 5.83 -12.58
CA GLU A 48 -1.52 4.59 -11.99
C GLU A 48 -0.75 3.72 -13.01
N GLU A 49 -1.25 3.62 -14.26
CA GLU A 49 -0.52 2.94 -15.34
C GLU A 49 0.83 3.63 -15.59
N ARG A 50 0.81 4.96 -15.67
CA ARG A 50 2.02 5.76 -15.89
C ARG A 50 2.99 5.63 -14.71
N HIS A 51 2.52 5.66 -13.47
CA HIS A 51 3.36 5.50 -12.28
C HIS A 51 4.03 4.13 -12.26
N THR A 52 3.25 3.07 -12.54
CA THR A 52 3.75 1.70 -12.68
C THR A 52 4.90 1.64 -13.69
N GLU A 53 4.70 2.22 -14.88
CA GLU A 53 5.72 2.21 -15.95
C GLU A 53 6.97 3.04 -15.57
N MET A 54 6.79 4.18 -14.92
CA MET A 54 7.90 5.01 -14.44
C MET A 54 8.77 4.25 -13.44
N LEU A 55 8.16 3.53 -12.49
CA LEU A 55 8.87 2.75 -11.47
C LEU A 55 9.53 1.51 -12.08
N ARG A 56 8.83 0.81 -12.97
CA ARG A 56 9.35 -0.34 -13.73
C ARG A 56 10.63 0.03 -14.48
N ARG A 57 10.63 1.16 -15.17
CA ARG A 57 11.81 1.66 -15.89
C ARG A 57 12.97 2.02 -14.96
N VAL A 58 12.70 2.50 -13.75
CA VAL A 58 13.77 2.72 -12.75
C VAL A 58 14.36 1.38 -12.32
N LEU A 59 13.55 0.37 -12.01
CA LEU A 59 14.05 -0.98 -11.65
C LEU A 59 14.99 -1.53 -12.73
N GLU A 60 14.58 -1.47 -14.00
CA GLU A 60 15.40 -1.93 -15.13
C GLU A 60 16.74 -1.19 -15.24
N LEU A 61 16.73 0.14 -15.06
CA LEU A 61 17.94 0.97 -15.13
C LEU A 61 18.90 0.73 -13.97
N GLU A 62 18.38 0.31 -12.81
CA GLU A 62 19.17 -0.05 -11.63
C GLU A 62 19.60 -1.53 -11.64
N GLY A 63 19.18 -2.29 -12.65
CA GLY A 63 19.53 -3.71 -12.80
C GLY A 63 18.76 -4.64 -11.87
N PHE A 64 17.63 -4.18 -11.32
CA PHE A 64 16.73 -5.01 -10.51
C PHE A 64 15.67 -5.70 -11.37
N PRO A 65 15.20 -6.90 -10.98
CA PRO A 65 14.04 -7.52 -11.60
C PRO A 65 12.82 -6.60 -11.55
N ALA A 66 12.14 -6.47 -12.69
CA ALA A 66 10.90 -5.70 -12.81
C ALA A 66 9.70 -6.64 -13.06
N GLU A 67 9.63 -7.71 -12.26
CA GLU A 67 8.53 -8.68 -12.34
C GLU A 67 7.21 -7.99 -12.01
N ARG A 68 6.16 -8.24 -12.78
CA ARG A 68 4.83 -7.67 -12.52
C ARG A 68 4.00 -8.67 -11.72
N SER A 69 3.88 -8.43 -10.42
CA SER A 69 3.06 -9.23 -9.52
C SER A 69 2.29 -8.35 -8.54
N GLU A 70 0.96 -8.39 -8.57
CA GLU A 70 0.13 -7.66 -7.61
C GLU A 70 0.18 -8.26 -6.21
N ASP A 71 0.56 -9.53 -6.09
CA ASP A 71 0.66 -10.23 -4.79
C ASP A 71 1.80 -9.69 -3.92
N LEU A 72 2.67 -8.88 -4.53
CA LEU A 72 3.77 -8.18 -3.88
C LEU A 72 3.46 -6.70 -3.61
N SER A 73 2.20 -6.25 -3.81
CA SER A 73 1.74 -4.91 -3.45
C SER A 73 1.64 -4.74 -1.94
N MET A 74 2.27 -3.69 -1.40
CA MET A 74 2.35 -3.54 0.05
C MET A 74 1.03 -3.23 0.70
N GLN A 75 0.23 -2.43 0.04
CA GLN A 75 -1.09 -2.09 0.50
C GLN A 75 -2.01 -3.30 0.40
N LYS A 76 -1.92 -4.11 -0.67
CA LYS A 76 -2.66 -5.36 -0.76
C LYS A 76 -2.29 -6.32 0.37
N VAL A 77 -0.99 -6.53 0.62
CA VAL A 77 -0.49 -7.43 1.67
C VAL A 77 -0.90 -6.95 3.06
N ILE A 78 -0.64 -5.67 3.40
CA ILE A 78 -1.00 -5.11 4.71
C ILE A 78 -2.51 -5.19 4.88
N TYR A 79 -3.31 -4.73 3.92
CA TYR A 79 -4.76 -4.67 4.10
C TYR A 79 -5.43 -6.04 4.08
N GLN A 80 -4.97 -7.00 3.28
CA GLN A 80 -5.53 -8.36 3.32
C GLN A 80 -5.04 -9.16 4.53
N ARG A 81 -3.73 -9.21 4.77
CA ARG A 81 -3.14 -10.12 5.77
C ARG A 81 -3.15 -9.54 7.17
N VAL A 82 -2.80 -8.27 7.31
CA VAL A 82 -2.72 -7.59 8.62
C VAL A 82 -4.07 -7.02 9.01
N LEU A 83 -4.68 -6.34 8.04
CA LEU A 83 -6.02 -5.79 8.03
C LEU A 83 -7.08 -6.85 8.34
N GLY A 84 -6.97 -7.99 7.66
CA GLY A 84 -8.03 -8.98 7.49
C GLY A 84 -9.07 -8.57 6.43
N LEU A 85 -8.77 -7.57 5.59
CA LEU A 85 -9.75 -6.98 4.68
C LEU A 85 -9.98 -7.87 3.46
N ASP A 86 -11.25 -8.18 3.21
CA ASP A 86 -11.66 -8.82 1.97
C ASP A 86 -11.75 -7.78 0.85
N LEU A 87 -10.63 -7.56 0.15
CA LEU A 87 -10.56 -6.63 -0.97
C LEU A 87 -11.46 -7.02 -2.16
N ASN A 88 -11.97 -8.24 -2.24
CA ASN A 88 -12.96 -8.58 -3.27
C ASN A 88 -14.32 -7.94 -2.95
N ASN A 89 -14.68 -7.86 -1.68
CA ASN A 89 -15.89 -7.16 -1.24
C ASN A 89 -15.76 -5.63 -1.39
N THR A 90 -14.55 -5.08 -1.20
CA THR A 90 -14.32 -3.63 -1.34
C THR A 90 -14.57 -3.15 -2.77
N ARG A 91 -14.40 -4.01 -3.79
CA ARG A 91 -14.69 -3.68 -5.20
C ARG A 91 -16.18 -3.48 -5.47
N GLN A 92 -17.05 -4.19 -4.74
CA GLN A 92 -18.50 -4.16 -4.95
C GLN A 92 -19.16 -2.95 -4.28
N ASP A 93 -18.57 -2.43 -3.22
CA ASP A 93 -19.05 -1.26 -2.48
C ASP A 93 -18.25 -0.01 -2.88
N GLU A 94 -18.91 1.00 -3.42
CA GLU A 94 -18.26 2.25 -3.86
C GLU A 94 -17.67 3.05 -2.68
N ASN A 95 -18.39 3.17 -1.57
CA ASN A 95 -17.91 3.91 -0.41
C ASN A 95 -16.69 3.22 0.21
N LEU A 96 -16.73 1.89 0.29
CA LEU A 96 -15.62 1.09 0.80
C LEU A 96 -14.40 1.11 -0.14
N PHE A 97 -14.62 1.11 -1.46
CA PHE A 97 -13.54 1.31 -2.45
C PHE A 97 -12.83 2.64 -2.22
N HIS A 98 -13.58 3.75 -2.16
CA HIS A 98 -12.99 5.08 -1.95
C HIS A 98 -12.31 5.19 -0.58
N ALA A 99 -12.80 4.51 0.45
CA ALA A 99 -12.15 4.47 1.75
C ALA A 99 -10.80 3.76 1.70
N VAL A 100 -10.77 2.55 1.13
CA VAL A 100 -9.55 1.77 0.99
C VAL A 100 -8.52 2.53 0.18
N HIS A 101 -8.90 3.05 -0.99
CA HIS A 101 -7.99 3.83 -1.83
C HIS A 101 -7.53 5.12 -1.13
N THR A 102 -8.37 5.81 -0.36
CA THR A 102 -7.91 6.92 0.49
C THR A 102 -6.79 6.51 1.46
N MET A 103 -6.85 5.30 2.04
CA MET A 103 -5.78 4.79 2.90
C MET A 103 -4.54 4.45 2.08
N VAL A 104 -4.70 3.72 0.97
CA VAL A 104 -3.62 3.33 0.05
C VAL A 104 -2.80 4.54 -0.35
N GLU A 105 -3.44 5.58 -0.90
CA GLU A 105 -2.75 6.77 -1.41
C GLU A 105 -2.09 7.58 -0.29
N ARG A 106 -2.73 7.65 0.89
CA ARG A 106 -2.11 8.27 2.08
C ARG A 106 -0.82 7.56 2.46
N ARG A 107 -0.79 6.23 2.39
CA ARG A 107 0.39 5.42 2.76
C ARG A 107 1.45 5.43 1.68
N ALA A 108 1.08 5.32 0.41
CA ALA A 108 1.98 5.51 -0.73
C ALA A 108 2.72 6.85 -0.61
N ASN A 109 1.97 7.94 -0.41
CA ASN A 109 2.53 9.28 -0.21
C ASN A 109 3.45 9.38 1.01
N TRP A 110 3.15 8.68 2.12
CA TRP A 110 4.04 8.63 3.29
C TRP A 110 5.35 7.90 2.96
N ILE A 111 5.30 6.70 2.37
CA ILE A 111 6.48 5.91 1.97
C ILE A 111 7.38 6.71 1.04
N TYR A 112 6.76 7.36 0.04
CA TYR A 112 7.42 8.23 -0.91
C TYR A 112 8.10 9.41 -0.25
N LYS A 113 7.44 10.10 0.69
CA LYS A 113 8.07 11.18 1.47
C LYS A 113 9.23 10.69 2.32
N MET A 114 9.09 9.52 2.97
CA MET A 114 10.17 8.91 3.74
C MET A 114 11.38 8.60 2.83
N TYR A 115 11.14 8.06 1.64
CA TYR A 115 12.19 7.83 0.67
C TYR A 115 12.83 9.12 0.16
N LEU A 116 12.07 10.19 -0.07
CA LEU A 116 12.65 11.47 -0.48
C LEU A 116 13.59 12.05 0.59
N LEU A 117 13.31 11.82 1.86
CA LEU A 117 14.15 12.24 2.99
C LEU A 117 15.40 11.35 3.14
N ASN A 118 15.23 10.03 3.04
CA ASN A 118 16.23 9.07 3.48
C ASN A 118 16.88 8.24 2.36
N GLY A 119 16.30 8.17 1.17
CA GLY A 119 16.83 7.40 0.04
C GLY A 119 18.07 8.03 -0.58
N THR A 120 18.85 7.23 -1.31
CA THR A 120 20.06 7.69 -2.03
C THR A 120 19.95 7.57 -3.54
N ASN A 121 19.05 6.73 -4.06
CA ASN A 121 18.83 6.66 -5.50
C ASN A 121 18.17 7.94 -6.06
N GLU A 122 18.94 8.75 -6.80
CA GLU A 122 18.48 10.01 -7.37
C GLU A 122 17.51 9.84 -8.55
N ARG A 123 17.56 8.72 -9.29
CA ARG A 123 16.57 8.43 -10.34
C ARG A 123 15.20 8.16 -9.71
N PHE A 124 15.18 7.33 -8.68
CA PHE A 124 13.96 7.02 -7.95
C PHE A 124 13.37 8.27 -7.29
N LYS A 125 14.19 9.11 -6.64
CA LYS A 125 13.71 10.40 -6.07
C LYS A 125 13.06 11.30 -7.12
N LYS A 126 13.58 11.35 -8.35
CA LYS A 126 12.97 12.15 -9.43
C LYS A 126 11.59 11.61 -9.80
N VAL A 127 11.44 10.30 -9.93
CA VAL A 127 10.15 9.65 -10.22
C VAL A 127 9.15 9.88 -9.08
N ILE A 128 9.55 9.63 -7.83
CA ILE A 128 8.69 9.83 -6.67
C ILE A 128 8.16 11.26 -6.56
N LYS A 129 8.98 12.28 -6.85
CA LYS A 129 8.53 13.68 -6.81
C LYS A 129 7.37 13.95 -7.78
N LEU A 130 7.34 13.26 -8.91
CA LEU A 130 6.26 13.35 -9.88
C LEU A 130 5.02 12.62 -9.35
N ILE A 131 5.18 11.37 -8.90
CA ILE A 131 4.10 10.54 -8.35
C ILE A 131 3.41 11.24 -7.17
N VAL A 132 4.16 11.72 -6.17
CA VAL A 132 3.62 12.40 -4.98
C VAL A 132 2.74 13.62 -5.31
N LYS A 133 2.95 14.26 -6.46
CA LYS A 133 2.10 15.37 -6.90
C LYS A 133 0.71 14.86 -7.31
N ASP A 134 0.66 13.71 -7.96
CA ASP A 134 -0.56 13.05 -8.41
C ASP A 134 -1.31 12.43 -7.22
N GLU A 135 -0.59 11.77 -6.31
CA GLU A 135 -1.16 11.18 -5.09
C GLU A 135 -2.00 12.14 -4.25
N ARG A 136 -1.60 13.42 -4.19
CA ARG A 136 -2.37 14.43 -3.46
C ARG A 136 -3.75 14.64 -4.06
N ARG A 137 -3.86 14.58 -5.40
CA ARG A 137 -5.12 14.70 -6.13
C ARG A 137 -5.97 13.44 -5.95
N HIS A 138 -5.35 12.25 -5.97
CA HIS A 138 -6.06 10.98 -5.73
C HIS A 138 -6.67 10.95 -4.33
N ILE A 139 -5.88 11.29 -3.29
CA ILE A 139 -6.37 11.37 -1.90
C ILE A 139 -7.59 12.30 -1.78
N SER A 140 -7.52 13.51 -2.35
CA SER A 140 -8.67 14.43 -2.31
C SER A 140 -9.85 13.87 -3.08
N GLY A 141 -9.62 13.32 -4.27
CA GLY A 141 -10.68 12.80 -5.12
C GLY A 141 -11.43 11.65 -4.47
N HIS A 142 -10.75 10.67 -3.85
CA HIS A 142 -11.45 9.63 -3.10
C HIS A 142 -12.17 10.17 -1.87
N ARG A 143 -11.55 11.09 -1.12
CA ARG A 143 -12.19 11.67 0.07
C ARG A 143 -13.47 12.42 -0.25
N ASP A 144 -13.53 13.11 -1.39
CA ASP A 144 -14.71 13.85 -1.82
C ASP A 144 -15.87 12.92 -2.20
N GLN A 145 -15.59 11.65 -2.53
CA GLN A 145 -16.61 10.62 -2.82
C GLN A 145 -17.05 9.85 -1.56
N LEU A 146 -16.37 10.03 -0.42
CA LEU A 146 -16.71 9.32 0.82
C LEU A 146 -17.99 9.84 1.45
N VAL A 147 -18.89 8.92 1.77
CA VAL A 147 -20.02 9.20 2.66
C VAL A 147 -19.47 9.41 4.07
N GLN A 148 -19.64 10.62 4.59
CA GLN A 148 -19.18 11.01 5.92
C GLN A 148 -19.97 10.27 7.01
N ASN A 149 -19.30 9.98 8.13
CA ASN A 149 -19.87 9.36 9.33
C ASN A 149 -20.38 7.90 9.15
N ASP A 150 -19.93 7.18 8.12
CA ASP A 150 -20.14 5.73 8.06
C ASP A 150 -19.25 5.04 9.12
N PRO A 151 -19.84 4.35 10.12
CA PRO A 151 -19.07 3.71 11.18
C PRO A 151 -18.04 2.70 10.68
N LYS A 152 -18.31 2.01 9.56
CA LYS A 152 -17.36 1.06 8.96
C LYS A 152 -16.15 1.78 8.40
N ILE A 153 -16.35 2.93 7.76
CA ILE A 153 -15.26 3.72 7.20
C ILE A 153 -14.41 4.37 8.29
N THR A 154 -15.05 4.90 9.34
CA THR A 154 -14.34 5.40 10.53
C THR A 154 -13.45 4.34 11.14
N ALA A 155 -13.99 3.14 11.37
CA ALA A 155 -13.27 1.99 11.89
C ALA A 155 -12.05 1.59 11.04
N LEU A 156 -12.18 1.62 9.71
CA LEU A 156 -11.08 1.31 8.81
C LEU A 156 -9.94 2.32 8.96
N PHE A 157 -10.26 3.62 9.01
CA PHE A 157 -9.24 4.65 9.20
C PHE A 157 -8.57 4.56 10.57
N GLU A 158 -9.31 4.24 11.64
CA GLU A 158 -8.74 4.03 12.97
C GLU A 158 -7.76 2.84 12.99
N LEU A 159 -8.11 1.75 12.29
CA LEU A 159 -7.28 0.56 12.18
C LEU A 159 -6.00 0.83 11.37
N ASP A 160 -6.11 1.54 10.25
CA ASP A 160 -4.96 1.98 9.44
C ASP A 160 -4.06 2.95 10.23
N ASP A 161 -4.64 3.92 10.95
CA ASP A 161 -3.84 4.82 11.78
C ASP A 161 -3.17 4.11 12.96
N TRP A 162 -3.83 3.15 13.62
CA TRP A 162 -3.21 2.31 14.65
C TRP A 162 -2.01 1.52 14.09
N PHE A 163 -2.19 0.85 12.95
CA PHE A 163 -1.11 0.04 12.37
C PHE A 163 0.13 0.88 12.09
N PHE A 164 -0.02 2.03 11.42
CA PHE A 164 1.14 2.83 11.01
C PHE A 164 1.70 3.75 12.09
N ARG A 165 0.91 4.15 13.10
CA ARG A 165 1.37 5.04 14.18
C ARG A 165 1.84 4.29 15.42
N GLU A 166 1.32 3.10 15.68
CA GLU A 166 1.60 2.35 16.90
C GLU A 166 2.31 1.03 16.59
N TYR A 167 1.66 0.14 15.83
CA TYR A 167 2.20 -1.20 15.58
C TYR A 167 3.53 -1.16 14.83
N TYR A 168 3.57 -0.52 13.67
CA TYR A 168 4.74 -0.47 12.80
C TYR A 168 5.97 0.15 13.50
N PRO A 169 5.88 1.34 14.13
CA PRO A 169 7.03 1.91 14.83
C PRO A 169 7.50 1.07 16.01
N ALA A 170 6.59 0.42 16.74
CA ALA A 170 6.94 -0.43 17.88
C ALA A 170 7.70 -1.71 17.46
N HIS A 171 7.35 -2.29 16.31
CA HIS A 171 7.95 -3.54 15.83
C HIS A 171 9.20 -3.32 14.98
N TYR A 172 9.17 -2.32 14.10
CA TYR A 172 10.23 -2.11 13.10
C TYR A 172 11.08 -0.87 13.36
N GLY A 173 10.57 0.11 14.11
CA GLY A 173 11.18 1.44 14.30
C GLY A 173 10.65 2.50 13.32
N THR A 174 10.85 3.77 13.63
CA THR A 174 10.25 4.92 12.91
C THR A 174 10.82 5.19 11.51
N ASP A 175 12.08 4.84 11.26
CA ASP A 175 12.79 5.09 9.99
C ASP A 175 13.03 3.82 9.16
N SER A 176 12.36 2.73 9.53
CA SER A 176 12.77 1.36 9.20
C SER A 176 12.68 0.99 7.71
N LEU A 177 11.86 1.66 6.90
CA LEU A 177 11.74 1.33 5.48
C LEU A 177 13.06 1.43 4.70
N GLN A 178 13.97 2.34 5.05
CA GLN A 178 15.22 2.54 4.29
C GLN A 178 16.45 1.90 4.95
N VAL A 179 16.30 1.37 6.17
CA VAL A 179 17.46 0.93 6.98
C VAL A 179 17.24 -0.39 7.73
N ASN A 180 16.02 -0.93 7.77
CA ASN A 180 15.70 -2.16 8.47
C ASN A 180 15.36 -3.28 7.46
N PRO A 181 16.31 -4.16 7.12
CA PRO A 181 16.05 -5.27 6.20
C PRO A 181 15.01 -6.27 6.75
N VAL A 182 14.86 -6.37 8.08
CA VAL A 182 13.90 -7.28 8.72
C VAL A 182 12.47 -6.94 8.32
N PHE A 183 12.13 -5.64 8.20
CA PHE A 183 10.81 -5.25 7.72
C PHE A 183 10.53 -5.81 6.32
N TRP A 184 11.50 -5.69 5.41
CA TRP A 184 11.34 -6.17 4.04
C TRP A 184 11.33 -7.69 3.94
N GLU A 185 12.16 -8.37 4.73
CA GLU A 185 12.14 -9.83 4.86
C GLU A 185 10.80 -10.32 5.36
N ASP A 186 10.24 -9.69 6.39
CA ASP A 186 8.92 -9.99 6.91
C ASP A 186 7.84 -9.72 5.85
N TYR A 187 7.92 -8.56 5.21
CA TYR A 187 6.97 -8.11 4.19
C TYR A 187 6.87 -9.07 3.00
N PHE A 188 8.02 -9.46 2.44
CA PHE A 188 8.08 -10.37 1.29
C PHE A 188 7.98 -11.84 1.68
N SER A 189 8.09 -12.18 2.96
CA SER A 189 7.94 -13.55 3.43
C SER A 189 6.48 -13.98 3.36
N PRO A 190 6.19 -15.20 2.86
CA PRO A 190 4.87 -15.81 2.97
C PRO A 190 4.34 -15.90 4.41
N LYS A 191 5.25 -15.82 5.40
CA LYS A 191 4.95 -15.91 6.83
C LYS A 191 5.15 -14.58 7.58
N GLY A 192 5.80 -13.57 7.00
CA GLY A 192 6.54 -12.59 7.80
C GLY A 192 5.78 -11.36 8.26
N LEU A 193 4.77 -10.89 7.52
CA LEU A 193 3.84 -9.90 8.05
C LEU A 193 2.69 -10.62 8.74
N ILE A 194 2.84 -10.71 10.06
CA ILE A 194 1.88 -11.25 11.03
C ILE A 194 1.80 -12.78 11.08
N THR A 195 2.50 -13.33 12.08
CA THR A 195 2.33 -14.72 12.53
C THR A 195 1.62 -14.83 13.88
N ASP A 196 1.35 -13.72 14.57
CA ASP A 196 0.70 -13.75 15.87
C ASP A 196 -0.79 -13.36 15.76
N PRO A 197 -1.73 -14.31 15.90
CA PRO A 197 -3.16 -14.03 15.94
C PRO A 197 -3.58 -13.08 17.07
N ALA A 198 -2.73 -12.86 18.08
CA ALA A 198 -3.00 -11.96 19.20
C ALA A 198 -2.75 -10.46 18.86
N THR A 199 -1.97 -10.16 17.83
CA THR A 199 -1.73 -8.77 17.36
C THR A 199 -2.68 -8.33 16.25
N VAL A 200 -3.32 -9.26 15.56
CA VAL A 200 -4.50 -8.97 14.73
C VAL A 200 -5.65 -8.69 15.68
N ARG A 201 -6.02 -7.41 15.89
CA ARG A 201 -7.36 -7.14 16.44
C ARG A 201 -8.34 -7.85 15.52
N PRO A 202 -9.15 -8.80 16.00
CA PRO A 202 -10.14 -9.42 15.14
C PRO A 202 -11.07 -8.30 14.67
N MET A 203 -11.08 -8.02 13.36
CA MET A 203 -12.08 -7.12 12.76
C MET A 203 -13.53 -7.56 13.05
N ASN A 204 -13.71 -8.78 13.58
CA ASN A 204 -14.96 -9.33 14.11
C ASN A 204 -15.67 -8.39 15.09
N ASP A 205 -14.93 -7.52 15.80
CA ASP A 205 -15.54 -6.63 16.80
C ASP A 205 -15.98 -5.27 16.22
N ILE A 206 -15.62 -4.94 14.97
CA ILE A 206 -15.80 -3.58 14.43
C ILE A 206 -16.68 -3.54 13.17
N ILE A 207 -16.78 -4.64 12.41
CA ILE A 207 -17.69 -4.75 11.26
C ILE A 207 -18.69 -5.88 11.53
N PRO A 208 -19.98 -5.61 11.82
CA PRO A 208 -20.98 -6.67 11.91
C PRO A 208 -21.21 -7.30 10.52
N GLY A 209 -20.76 -8.54 10.36
CA GLY A 209 -20.90 -9.38 9.16
C GLY A 209 -19.96 -10.59 9.23
N PRO A 210 -20.26 -11.73 8.56
CA PRO A 210 -19.51 -12.97 8.77
C PRO A 210 -18.13 -12.89 8.11
N LEU A 211 -17.13 -12.48 8.89
CA LEU A 211 -15.73 -12.69 8.55
C LEU A 211 -15.45 -14.19 8.64
N ARG A 212 -15.09 -14.80 7.51
CA ARG A 212 -14.60 -16.19 7.52
C ARG A 212 -13.37 -16.24 8.43
N LYS A 213 -13.37 -17.21 9.34
CA LYS A 213 -12.17 -17.57 10.11
C LYS A 213 -11.02 -17.78 9.10
N PRO A 214 -9.80 -17.34 9.40
CA PRO A 214 -8.63 -17.78 8.66
C PRO A 214 -8.62 -19.31 8.74
N GLU A 215 -8.90 -19.98 7.64
CA GLU A 215 -8.56 -21.39 7.52
C GLU A 215 -7.05 -21.47 7.65
N ALA A 216 -6.58 -22.20 8.66
CA ALA A 216 -5.16 -22.46 8.84
C ALA A 216 -4.63 -23.04 7.52
N LEU A 217 -3.75 -22.29 6.86
CA LEU A 217 -2.99 -22.79 5.72
C LEU A 217 -2.13 -23.95 6.24
N VAL A 218 -2.52 -25.18 5.88
CA VAL A 218 -1.74 -26.42 6.04
C VAL A 218 -0.70 -26.48 4.94
#